data_AF-A0A5N5D9F9-F1
#
_entry.id   AF-A0A5N5D9F9-F1
#
_cell.length_a   1.000
_cell.length_b   1.000
_cell.length_c   1.000
_cell.angle_alpha   90.00
_cell.angle_beta   90.00
_cell.angle_gamma   90.00
#
_symmetry.space_group_name_H-M   'P 1'
#
loop_
_entity.id
_entity.type
_entity.pdbx_description
1 polymer ?
#
loop_
_entity_poly.entity_id
_entity_poly.type
_entity_poly.pdbx_seq_one_letter_code
_entity_poly.pdbx_strand_id
1 'polypeptide(L)'
;MRFVLSSIIVCLAAIALYYHQLESNAQLTATATIKSTTNAFFQRIKLLAKQRTTSNMSTSTAFPGLPVVPPSDPALTKNQTNMQPRKIANFFLAREQAEGAGARVRRSIGTPKLRNFSPFLMLDHFSIAPGAGFPDHPHRGQETITYLLQGGVDHEDFAGNRGTIHSGDLQFMTAGRGIMHAEMPVANPDGSPNVGLQLWVDLPAKLKACEPRYRDLRAAEIPTVDVDDAKVHVKVISGQSHGVDSVKELAYTPVWLLDVTIKPGGRLIQALPQGFNAFAYTLSGTARFLNGAVDSAEQLSDDIIEKESAPVGQYHNVVFEQQGDGIVVSVAADAPEEARFILVAGLPLDQKVVQYGPFVVNSQEEVYQAMMDYSTHTNGFERAKDWQSEIGKSMM
;
A
#
# COMPACT_ATOMS: atom_id res chain seq x y z
N MET A 1 -33.75 -29.53 -46.93
CA MET A 1 -34.19 -28.14 -46.62
C MET A 1 -35.61 -28.02 -46.05
N ARG A 2 -36.21 -29.10 -45.47
CA ARG A 2 -37.56 -29.06 -44.84
C ARG A 2 -37.55 -29.23 -43.31
N PHE A 3 -36.42 -29.59 -42.70
CA PHE A 3 -36.30 -29.78 -41.24
C PHE A 3 -35.75 -28.56 -40.47
N VAL A 4 -35.20 -27.56 -41.16
CA VAL A 4 -34.65 -26.34 -40.51
C VAL A 4 -35.73 -25.25 -40.37
N LEU A 5 -36.72 -25.21 -41.27
CA LEU A 5 -37.84 -24.26 -41.17
C LEU A 5 -38.80 -24.58 -40.00
N SER A 6 -38.98 -25.86 -39.65
CA SER A 6 -39.90 -26.25 -38.57
C SER A 6 -39.41 -25.85 -37.18
N SER A 7 -38.09 -25.89 -36.94
CA SER A 7 -37.49 -25.53 -35.64
C SER A 7 -37.52 -24.02 -35.37
N ILE A 8 -37.41 -23.20 -36.43
CA ILE A 8 -37.48 -21.74 -36.33
C ILE A 8 -38.92 -21.29 -36.05
N ILE A 9 -39.91 -21.91 -36.69
CA ILE A 9 -41.34 -21.61 -36.46
C ILE A 9 -41.75 -21.96 -35.02
N VAL A 10 -41.27 -23.07 -34.48
CA VAL A 10 -41.53 -23.47 -33.08
C VAL A 10 -40.90 -22.48 -32.08
N CYS A 11 -39.68 -22.00 -32.33
CA CYS A 11 -39.05 -20.98 -31.47
C CYS A 11 -39.79 -19.64 -31.50
N LEU A 12 -40.21 -19.18 -32.68
CA LEU A 12 -40.95 -17.92 -32.80
C LEU A 12 -42.34 -17.99 -32.16
N ALA A 13 -43.02 -19.13 -32.26
CA ALA A 13 -44.29 -19.36 -31.56
C ALA A 13 -44.12 -19.39 -30.03
N ALA A 14 -43.04 -19.98 -29.52
CA ALA A 14 -42.73 -19.98 -28.09
C ALA A 14 -42.40 -18.58 -27.54
N ILE A 15 -41.69 -17.76 -28.32
CA ILE A 15 -41.40 -16.36 -27.97
C ILE A 15 -42.69 -15.53 -27.98
N ALA A 16 -43.56 -15.71 -28.98
CA ALA A 16 -44.84 -15.01 -29.04
C ALA A 16 -45.77 -15.37 -27.87
N LEU A 17 -45.82 -16.65 -27.48
CA LEU A 17 -46.57 -17.10 -26.30
C LEU A 17 -46.00 -16.54 -24.99
N TYR A 18 -44.66 -16.47 -24.88
CA TYR A 18 -43.99 -15.88 -23.72
C TYR A 18 -44.30 -14.38 -23.56
N TYR A 19 -44.27 -13.61 -24.65
CA TYR A 19 -44.63 -12.19 -24.63
C TYR A 19 -46.13 -11.96 -24.39
N HIS A 20 -47.01 -12.78 -24.97
CA HIS A 20 -48.44 -12.71 -24.68
C HIS A 20 -48.75 -13.02 -23.21
N GLN A 21 -48.00 -13.95 -22.60
CA GLN A 21 -48.15 -14.31 -21.18
C GLN A 21 -47.57 -13.23 -20.24
N LEU A 22 -46.59 -12.45 -20.69
CA LEU A 22 -46.10 -11.25 -19.97
C LEU A 22 -47.11 -10.10 -20.05
N GLU A 23 -47.76 -9.86 -21.19
CA GLU A 23 -48.80 -8.84 -21.34
C GLU A 23 -50.08 -9.17 -20.55
N SER A 24 -50.48 -10.44 -20.51
CA SER A 24 -51.66 -10.87 -19.74
C SER A 24 -51.42 -10.83 -18.23
N ASN A 25 -50.19 -11.10 -17.76
CA ASN A 25 -49.81 -10.94 -16.36
C ASN A 25 -49.63 -9.46 -15.96
N ALA A 26 -49.23 -8.59 -16.89
CA ALA A 26 -49.13 -7.15 -16.65
C ALA A 26 -50.50 -6.46 -16.50
N GLN A 27 -51.56 -7.01 -17.11
CA GLN A 27 -52.93 -6.48 -16.98
C GLN A 27 -53.67 -6.93 -15.71
N LEU A 28 -53.19 -7.95 -14.99
CA LEU A 28 -53.85 -8.48 -13.77
C LEU A 28 -53.30 -7.91 -12.45
N THR A 29 -52.28 -7.06 -12.47
CA THR A 29 -51.71 -6.43 -11.26
C THR A 29 -51.73 -4.89 -11.27
N ALA A 30 -52.43 -4.27 -12.22
CA ALA A 30 -52.40 -2.81 -12.42
C ALA A 30 -53.61 -2.03 -11.87
N THR A 31 -54.55 -2.62 -11.13
CA THR A 31 -55.79 -1.92 -10.71
C THR A 31 -56.12 -1.87 -9.22
N ALA A 32 -55.22 -2.30 -8.32
CA ALA A 32 -55.46 -2.21 -6.87
C ALA A 32 -54.46 -1.36 -6.06
N THR A 33 -53.41 -0.80 -6.68
CA THR A 33 -52.30 -0.15 -5.93
C THR A 33 -52.01 1.30 -6.35
N ILE A 34 -53.04 2.04 -6.83
CA ILE A 34 -52.86 3.45 -7.27
C ILE A 34 -53.61 4.46 -6.36
N LYS A 35 -54.42 4.00 -5.39
CA LYS A 35 -55.13 4.91 -4.45
C LYS A 35 -54.55 5.02 -3.04
N SER A 36 -53.55 4.21 -2.64
CA SER A 36 -52.94 4.31 -1.30
C SER A 36 -51.60 5.05 -1.27
N THR A 37 -50.94 5.25 -2.41
CA THR A 37 -49.59 5.84 -2.50
C THR A 37 -49.57 7.36 -2.68
N THR A 38 -50.68 7.99 -3.07
CA THR A 38 -50.76 9.46 -3.25
C THR A 38 -50.97 10.22 -1.94
N ASN A 39 -51.70 9.68 -0.97
CA ASN A 39 -51.90 10.33 0.34
C ASN A 39 -50.68 10.24 1.26
N ALA A 40 -49.88 9.16 1.17
CA ALA A 40 -48.65 9.01 1.94
C ALA A 40 -47.51 9.93 1.45
N PHE A 41 -47.52 10.27 0.15
CA PHE A 41 -46.51 11.14 -0.47
C PHE A 41 -46.70 12.61 -0.05
N PHE A 42 -47.94 13.11 0.00
CA PHE A 42 -48.22 14.50 0.40
C PHE A 42 -48.08 14.77 1.91
N GLN A 43 -48.27 13.76 2.78
CA GLN A 43 -47.96 13.92 4.21
C GLN A 43 -46.44 13.97 4.49
N ARG A 44 -45.62 13.25 3.73
CA ARG A 44 -44.14 13.31 3.87
C ARG A 44 -43.55 14.64 3.40
N ILE A 45 -44.11 15.27 2.36
CA ILE A 45 -43.65 16.59 1.89
C ILE A 45 -43.95 17.69 2.92
N LYS A 46 -45.07 17.61 3.65
CA LYS A 46 -45.37 18.57 4.74
C LYS A 46 -44.51 18.39 5.98
N LEU A 47 -43.99 17.20 6.25
CA LEU A 47 -43.05 16.97 7.35
C LEU A 47 -41.62 17.47 7.04
N LEU A 48 -41.25 17.50 5.75
CA LEU A 48 -39.92 17.95 5.28
C LEU A 48 -39.78 19.49 5.18
N ALA A 49 -40.89 20.24 5.27
CA ALA A 49 -40.88 21.70 5.12
C ALA A 49 -40.73 22.48 6.45
N LYS A 50 -40.63 21.81 7.61
CA LYS A 50 -40.58 22.47 8.91
C LYS A 50 -39.41 21.99 9.77
N GLN A 51 -38.18 22.30 9.34
CA GLN A 51 -37.01 22.57 10.19
C GLN A 51 -35.80 22.95 9.31
N ARG A 52 -35.75 24.23 8.92
CA ARG A 52 -34.48 24.87 8.54
C ARG A 52 -34.14 25.88 9.63
N THR A 53 -33.57 25.39 10.71
CA THR A 53 -32.67 26.18 11.55
C THR A 53 -31.26 25.93 11.05
N THR A 54 -30.58 27.00 10.70
CA THR A 54 -29.21 27.05 10.20
C THR A 54 -28.25 26.44 11.21
N SER A 55 -27.73 25.23 10.92
CA SER A 55 -26.48 24.75 11.49
C SER A 55 -25.43 24.77 10.39
N ASN A 56 -24.38 25.57 10.58
CA ASN A 56 -23.14 25.44 9.83
C ASN A 56 -22.53 24.07 10.18
N MET A 57 -22.83 23.05 9.39
CA MET A 57 -22.06 21.80 9.42
C MET A 57 -20.96 21.88 8.37
N SER A 58 -19.75 22.15 8.85
CA SER A 58 -18.51 21.75 8.17
C SER A 58 -18.57 20.25 7.93
N THR A 59 -18.83 19.83 6.70
CA THR A 59 -18.70 18.42 6.29
C THR A 59 -17.22 18.08 6.16
N SER A 60 -16.58 17.80 7.30
CA SER A 60 -15.35 17.02 7.33
C SER A 60 -15.71 15.59 6.93
N THR A 61 -15.52 15.21 5.67
CA THR A 61 -15.62 13.81 5.26
C THR A 61 -14.50 13.03 5.95
N ALA A 62 -14.83 12.10 6.83
CA ALA A 62 -13.85 11.28 7.54
C ALA A 62 -13.03 10.43 6.55
N PHE A 63 -11.72 10.33 6.76
CA PHE A 63 -10.83 9.47 5.98
C PHE A 63 -11.29 8.00 6.05
N PRO A 64 -11.48 7.30 4.91
CA PRO A 64 -12.06 5.96 4.89
C PRO A 64 -11.08 4.84 5.29
N GLY A 65 -9.78 5.16 5.40
CA GLY A 65 -8.76 4.23 5.86
C GLY A 65 -8.84 3.93 7.34
N LEU A 66 -8.20 2.83 7.75
CA LEU A 66 -8.07 2.49 9.16
C LEU A 66 -6.99 3.38 9.82
N PRO A 67 -7.07 3.62 11.14
CA PRO A 67 -6.08 4.42 11.83
C PRO A 67 -4.70 3.76 11.74
N VAL A 68 -3.69 4.55 11.34
CA VAL A 68 -2.32 4.07 11.16
C VAL A 68 -1.71 3.57 12.47
N VAL A 69 -1.95 4.28 13.58
CA VAL A 69 -1.65 3.81 14.94
C VAL A 69 -2.96 3.25 15.53
N PRO A 70 -3.07 1.93 15.77
CA PRO A 70 -4.30 1.36 16.30
C PRO A 70 -4.56 1.90 17.72
N PRO A 71 -5.75 2.47 17.98
CA PRO A 71 -6.09 2.95 19.31
C PRO A 71 -6.07 1.79 20.32
N SER A 72 -5.42 2.01 21.47
CA SER A 72 -5.40 1.05 22.58
C SER A 72 -4.76 -0.32 22.25
N ASP A 73 -3.82 -0.37 21.32
CA ASP A 73 -3.05 -1.59 21.04
C ASP A 73 -2.22 -2.00 22.28
N PRO A 74 -2.41 -3.22 22.82
CA PRO A 74 -1.70 -3.67 24.01
C PRO A 74 -0.17 -3.58 23.87
N ALA A 75 0.39 -3.88 22.69
CA ALA A 75 1.83 -3.83 22.46
C ALA A 75 2.38 -2.40 22.55
N LEU A 76 1.58 -1.40 22.19
CA LEU A 76 1.96 0.01 22.22
C LEU A 76 1.74 0.67 23.60
N THR A 77 0.94 0.05 24.45
CA THR A 77 0.70 0.52 25.83
C THR A 77 1.64 -0.11 26.86
N LYS A 78 2.33 -1.21 26.51
CA LYS A 78 3.36 -1.81 27.35
C LYS A 78 4.57 -0.89 27.44
N ASN A 79 5.18 -0.80 28.63
CA ASN A 79 6.53 -0.26 28.74
C ASN A 79 7.46 -1.06 27.82
N GLN A 80 8.36 -0.38 27.10
CA GLN A 80 9.28 -1.01 26.16
C GLN A 80 10.11 -2.13 26.78
N THR A 81 10.36 -2.06 28.09
CA THR A 81 11.07 -3.07 28.86
C THR A 81 10.26 -4.37 29.01
N ASN A 82 8.92 -4.32 29.02
CA ASN A 82 8.04 -5.49 29.16
C ASN A 82 7.55 -6.09 27.83
N MET A 83 8.18 -5.71 26.72
CA MET A 83 7.89 -6.23 25.38
C MET A 83 8.51 -7.61 25.19
N GLN A 84 7.76 -8.57 24.62
CA GLN A 84 8.35 -9.81 24.10
C GLN A 84 8.92 -9.59 22.69
N PRO A 85 10.23 -9.74 22.43
CA PRO A 85 10.79 -9.57 21.10
C PRO A 85 10.32 -10.67 20.13
N ARG A 86 10.00 -10.29 18.89
CA ARG A 86 9.64 -11.20 17.80
C ARG A 86 10.86 -12.00 17.35
N LYS A 87 10.63 -13.24 16.92
CA LYS A 87 11.66 -14.08 16.29
C LYS A 87 11.83 -13.74 14.82
N ILE A 88 12.97 -14.11 14.25
CA ILE A 88 13.22 -14.04 12.82
C ILE A 88 12.66 -15.31 12.17
N ALA A 89 11.65 -15.16 11.33
CA ALA A 89 11.09 -16.27 10.56
C ALA A 89 12.03 -16.69 9.42
N ASN A 90 12.63 -15.69 8.73
CA ASN A 90 13.61 -15.89 7.67
C ASN A 90 14.34 -14.58 7.38
N PHE A 91 15.54 -14.63 6.82
CA PHE A 91 16.16 -13.47 6.20
C PHE A 91 16.95 -13.87 4.94
N PHE A 92 16.96 -12.98 3.94
CA PHE A 92 17.59 -13.28 2.66
C PHE A 92 18.03 -12.03 1.91
N LEU A 93 19.11 -12.16 1.15
CA LEU A 93 19.61 -11.12 0.24
C LEU A 93 18.61 -10.86 -0.90
N ALA A 94 18.20 -9.60 -1.06
CA ALA A 94 17.52 -9.09 -2.25
C ALA A 94 18.55 -8.91 -3.38
N ARG A 95 18.47 -9.80 -4.37
CA ARG A 95 19.39 -9.79 -5.51
C ARG A 95 18.94 -8.76 -6.53
N GLU A 96 19.91 -8.14 -7.19
CA GLU A 96 19.65 -7.14 -8.21
C GLU A 96 19.19 -7.79 -9.52
N GLN A 97 18.21 -7.18 -10.17
CA GLN A 97 17.63 -7.58 -11.46
C GLN A 97 17.27 -6.33 -12.28
N ALA A 98 17.05 -6.52 -13.58
CA ALA A 98 16.56 -5.46 -14.46
C ALA A 98 15.03 -5.36 -14.39
N GLU A 99 14.50 -4.15 -14.46
CA GLU A 99 13.07 -3.84 -14.54
C GLU A 99 12.84 -2.57 -15.37
N GLY A 100 11.59 -2.35 -15.81
CA GLY A 100 11.20 -1.15 -16.56
C GLY A 100 12.04 -0.93 -17.83
N ALA A 101 12.31 0.34 -18.13
CA ALA A 101 13.18 0.74 -19.23
C ALA A 101 14.60 1.00 -18.71
N GLY A 102 15.38 -0.08 -18.50
CA GLY A 102 16.80 0.03 -18.12
C GLY A 102 17.09 0.27 -16.64
N ALA A 103 16.07 0.28 -15.78
CA ALA A 103 16.25 0.42 -14.34
C ALA A 103 16.79 -0.88 -13.71
N ARG A 104 17.48 -0.74 -12.58
CA ARG A 104 17.96 -1.86 -11.77
C ARG A 104 17.23 -1.85 -10.43
N VAL A 105 16.73 -3.00 -10.00
CA VAL A 105 16.05 -3.13 -8.71
C VAL A 105 16.59 -4.32 -7.93
N ARG A 106 16.60 -4.20 -6.60
CA ARG A 106 16.77 -5.33 -5.69
C ARG A 106 15.40 -5.69 -5.13
N ARG A 107 14.78 -6.71 -5.71
CA ARG A 107 13.45 -7.16 -5.27
C ARG A 107 13.56 -8.04 -4.04
N SER A 108 12.81 -7.66 -3.01
CA SER A 108 12.75 -8.35 -1.73
C SER A 108 11.46 -9.16 -1.60
N ILE A 109 10.33 -8.47 -1.41
CA ILE A 109 8.98 -9.04 -1.45
C ILE A 109 8.55 -9.08 -2.93
N GLY A 110 7.81 -10.12 -3.32
CA GLY A 110 7.45 -10.37 -4.73
C GLY A 110 8.39 -11.35 -5.44
N THR A 111 9.35 -11.93 -4.73
CA THR A 111 10.25 -12.98 -5.25
C THR A 111 9.71 -14.38 -4.95
N PRO A 112 10.20 -15.45 -5.60
CA PRO A 112 9.81 -16.82 -5.22
C PRO A 112 10.09 -17.18 -3.76
N LYS A 113 11.04 -16.50 -3.10
CA LYS A 113 11.32 -16.69 -1.66
C LYS A 113 10.25 -16.09 -0.75
N LEU A 114 9.56 -15.06 -1.21
CA LEU A 114 8.52 -14.35 -0.47
C LEU A 114 7.56 -13.69 -1.46
N ARG A 115 6.69 -14.51 -2.07
CA ARG A 115 5.88 -14.12 -3.24
C ARG A 115 4.90 -12.99 -2.92
N ASN A 116 4.29 -13.04 -1.74
CA ASN A 116 3.55 -11.95 -1.12
C ASN A 116 3.69 -12.09 0.39
N PHE A 117 3.57 -10.98 1.12
CA PHE A 117 3.64 -10.95 2.58
C PHE A 117 2.60 -9.95 3.08
N SER A 118 1.33 -10.39 3.12
CA SER A 118 0.17 -9.52 3.35
C SER A 118 0.38 -8.53 4.51
N PRO A 119 0.12 -7.22 4.32
CA PRO A 119 -0.50 -6.60 3.14
C PRO A 119 0.50 -6.24 2.02
N PHE A 120 1.78 -6.59 2.15
CA PHE A 120 2.82 -6.21 1.21
C PHE A 120 2.88 -7.14 0.00
N LEU A 121 2.90 -6.53 -1.18
CA LEU A 121 2.86 -7.23 -2.46
C LEU A 121 4.23 -7.26 -3.12
N MET A 122 5.00 -6.18 -2.97
CA MET A 122 6.31 -6.01 -3.57
C MET A 122 7.12 -5.00 -2.76
N LEU A 123 8.43 -5.22 -2.66
CA LEU A 123 9.38 -4.19 -2.24
C LEU A 123 10.57 -4.22 -3.18
N ASP A 124 10.76 -3.12 -3.90
CA ASP A 124 11.93 -2.89 -4.73
C ASP A 124 12.79 -1.78 -4.14
N HIS A 125 14.10 -2.04 -4.02
CA HIS A 125 15.11 -1.00 -3.87
C HIS A 125 15.68 -0.70 -5.24
N PHE A 126 15.25 0.42 -5.82
CA PHE A 126 15.60 0.80 -7.18
C PHE A 126 16.84 1.69 -7.24
N SER A 127 17.55 1.58 -8.35
CA SER A 127 18.59 2.49 -8.81
C SER A 127 18.31 2.80 -10.28
N ILE A 128 17.99 4.05 -10.58
CA ILE A 128 17.61 4.51 -11.91
C ILE A 128 18.73 5.41 -12.44
N ALA A 129 19.53 4.85 -13.34
CA ALA A 129 20.58 5.58 -14.03
C ALA A 129 20.00 6.61 -15.02
N PRO A 130 20.77 7.64 -15.42
CA PRO A 130 20.38 8.52 -16.51
C PRO A 130 20.01 7.72 -17.78
N GLY A 131 18.90 8.08 -18.43
CA GLY A 131 18.41 7.34 -19.60
C GLY A 131 17.67 6.03 -19.28
N ALA A 132 17.38 5.76 -18.00
CA ALA A 132 16.46 4.71 -17.56
C ALA A 132 15.22 5.28 -16.85
N GLY A 133 14.19 4.48 -16.62
CA GLY A 133 13.00 4.92 -15.86
C GLY A 133 11.81 3.98 -15.95
N PHE A 134 10.67 4.46 -15.46
CA PHE A 134 9.38 3.78 -15.53
C PHE A 134 8.39 4.65 -16.33
N PRO A 135 8.39 4.53 -17.67
CA PRO A 135 7.46 5.27 -18.52
C PRO A 135 6.01 4.83 -18.28
N ASP A 136 5.06 5.43 -18.99
CA ASP A 136 3.62 5.23 -18.84
C ASP A 136 3.22 3.77 -18.59
N HIS A 137 2.71 3.49 -17.39
CA HIS A 137 2.26 2.16 -16.98
C HIS A 137 1.03 2.25 -16.06
N PRO A 138 0.15 1.24 -16.09
CA PRO A 138 -1.06 1.25 -15.27
C PRO A 138 -0.85 0.62 -13.89
N HIS A 139 -1.77 0.86 -12.95
CA HIS A 139 -1.98 0.11 -11.71
C HIS A 139 -3.47 0.01 -11.37
N ARG A 140 -3.89 -1.05 -10.64
CA ARG A 140 -5.25 -1.22 -10.10
C ARG A 140 -5.27 -2.09 -8.85
N GLY A 141 -5.90 -1.59 -7.79
CA GLY A 141 -6.23 -2.35 -6.58
C GLY A 141 -5.14 -2.40 -5.50
N GLN A 142 -4.09 -1.59 -5.62
CA GLN A 142 -3.03 -1.44 -4.63
C GLN A 142 -2.74 0.03 -4.30
N GLU A 143 -1.92 0.26 -3.29
CA GLU A 143 -1.22 1.51 -3.04
C GLU A 143 0.27 1.31 -3.36
N THR A 144 0.93 2.33 -3.91
CA THR A 144 2.38 2.37 -4.09
C THR A 144 2.95 3.46 -3.20
N ILE A 145 3.98 3.10 -2.43
CA ILE A 145 4.71 4.03 -1.56
C ILE A 145 6.11 4.15 -2.12
N THR A 146 6.43 5.29 -2.70
CA THR A 146 7.76 5.61 -3.22
C THR A 146 8.49 6.45 -2.16
N TYR A 147 9.64 5.98 -1.67
CA TYR A 147 10.51 6.71 -0.73
C TYR A 147 11.88 6.93 -1.36
N LEU A 148 12.25 8.19 -1.60
CA LEU A 148 13.49 8.49 -2.29
C LEU A 148 14.66 8.67 -1.32
N LEU A 149 15.74 7.91 -1.53
CA LEU A 149 16.93 7.92 -0.68
C LEU A 149 17.99 8.89 -1.19
N GLN A 150 18.12 9.02 -2.52
CA GLN A 150 19.10 9.89 -3.19
C GLN A 150 18.56 10.39 -4.54
N GLY A 151 18.80 11.67 -4.82
CA GLY A 151 18.45 12.36 -6.05
C GLY A 151 17.00 12.86 -6.08
N GLY A 152 16.36 12.77 -7.25
CA GLY A 152 14.97 13.16 -7.54
C GLY A 152 14.26 12.20 -8.51
N VAL A 153 12.95 12.05 -8.37
CA VAL A 153 12.08 11.34 -9.34
C VAL A 153 10.87 12.22 -9.65
N ASP A 154 10.68 12.53 -10.93
CA ASP A 154 9.47 13.17 -11.43
C ASP A 154 8.37 12.13 -11.59
N HIS A 155 7.14 12.52 -11.24
CA HIS A 155 5.96 11.73 -11.47
C HIS A 155 4.89 12.53 -12.21
N GLU A 156 4.11 11.85 -13.04
CA GLU A 156 2.99 12.42 -13.80
C GLU A 156 1.93 11.35 -14.02
N ASP A 157 0.65 11.71 -13.84
CA ASP A 157 -0.47 10.80 -14.06
C ASP A 157 -1.55 11.35 -15.01
N PHE A 158 -2.44 10.45 -15.43
CA PHE A 158 -3.58 10.77 -16.28
C PHE A 158 -4.72 11.53 -15.57
N ALA A 159 -4.59 11.79 -14.28
CA ALA A 159 -5.52 12.58 -13.48
C ALA A 159 -5.05 14.03 -13.32
N GLY A 160 -3.88 14.37 -13.87
CA GLY A 160 -3.29 15.70 -13.86
C GLY A 160 -2.37 15.96 -12.68
N ASN A 161 -2.16 14.97 -11.80
CA ASN A 161 -1.19 15.10 -10.71
C ASN A 161 0.22 14.97 -11.30
N ARG A 162 1.11 15.87 -10.87
CA ARG A 162 2.52 15.84 -11.24
C ARG A 162 3.36 16.48 -10.15
N GLY A 163 4.63 16.11 -10.08
CA GLY A 163 5.56 16.68 -9.11
C GLY A 163 6.90 15.97 -9.14
N THR A 164 7.77 16.41 -8.24
CA THR A 164 9.08 15.80 -8.01
C THR A 164 9.16 15.32 -6.56
N ILE A 165 9.50 14.05 -6.40
CA ILE A 165 9.88 13.43 -5.13
C ILE A 165 11.37 13.67 -4.97
N HIS A 166 11.79 14.39 -3.94
CA HIS A 166 13.22 14.63 -3.66
C HIS A 166 13.74 13.67 -2.60
N SER A 167 15.06 13.65 -2.39
CA SER A 167 15.68 12.86 -1.34
C SER A 167 15.04 13.11 0.02
N GLY A 168 14.57 12.05 0.67
CA GLY A 168 13.85 12.09 1.93
C GLY A 168 12.33 12.24 1.80
N ASP A 169 11.82 12.64 0.63
CA ASP A 169 10.38 12.74 0.38
C ASP A 169 9.77 11.38 0.10
N LEU A 170 8.46 11.28 0.34
CA LEU A 170 7.65 10.15 -0.03
C LEU A 170 6.45 10.57 -0.88
N GLN A 171 6.01 9.62 -1.70
CA GLN A 171 4.71 9.65 -2.34
C GLN A 171 3.92 8.41 -1.94
N PHE A 172 2.69 8.62 -1.46
CA PHE A 172 1.69 7.57 -1.28
C PHE A 172 0.64 7.72 -2.38
N MET A 173 0.65 6.81 -3.34
CA MET A 173 -0.35 6.75 -4.41
C MET A 173 -1.30 5.58 -4.16
N THR A 174 -2.58 5.88 -3.99
CA THR A 174 -3.65 4.88 -4.04
C THR A 174 -4.09 4.72 -5.49
N ALA A 175 -3.90 3.54 -6.09
CA ALA A 175 -4.32 3.29 -7.48
C ALA A 175 -5.84 3.06 -7.61
N GLY A 176 -6.45 2.44 -6.60
CA GLY A 176 -7.90 2.19 -6.57
C GLY A 176 -8.39 1.49 -7.85
N ARG A 177 -9.46 2.01 -8.45
CA ARG A 177 -10.06 1.44 -9.68
C ARG A 177 -9.18 1.56 -10.93
N GLY A 178 -8.09 2.30 -10.91
CA GLY A 178 -7.20 2.42 -12.05
C GLY A 178 -6.46 3.73 -12.08
N ILE A 179 -5.16 3.67 -12.28
CA ILE A 179 -4.32 4.83 -12.59
C ILE A 179 -3.34 4.47 -13.70
N MET A 180 -3.01 5.42 -14.57
CA MET A 180 -1.86 5.35 -15.47
C MET A 180 -0.93 6.51 -15.15
N HIS A 181 0.36 6.21 -14.96
CA HIS A 181 1.36 7.19 -14.54
C HIS A 181 2.75 6.85 -15.07
N ALA A 182 3.67 7.80 -14.94
CA ALA A 182 5.09 7.62 -15.21
C ALA A 182 5.90 8.10 -14.00
N GLU A 183 7.04 7.44 -13.76
CA GLU A 183 8.03 7.78 -12.72
C GLU A 183 9.42 7.81 -13.36
N MET A 184 9.94 9.02 -13.59
CA MET A 184 11.15 9.27 -14.37
C MET A 184 12.23 9.94 -13.51
N PRO A 185 13.51 9.54 -13.63
CA PRO A 185 14.57 10.12 -12.82
C PRO A 185 14.84 11.59 -13.18
N VAL A 186 15.03 12.43 -12.19
CA VAL A 186 15.64 13.75 -12.38
C VAL A 186 17.13 13.56 -12.66
N ALA A 187 17.67 14.29 -13.63
CA ALA A 187 19.10 14.22 -13.93
C ALA A 187 19.93 14.82 -12.77
N ASN A 188 20.77 14.00 -12.14
CA ASN A 188 21.72 14.47 -11.14
C ASN A 188 22.92 15.17 -11.82
N PRO A 189 23.43 16.30 -11.28
CA PRO A 189 24.53 17.04 -11.90
C PRO A 189 25.83 16.24 -12.10
N ASP A 190 26.08 15.25 -11.26
CA ASP A 190 27.24 14.36 -11.29
C ASP A 190 27.00 13.09 -12.12
N GLY A 191 25.82 12.94 -12.72
CA GLY A 191 25.41 11.75 -13.46
C GLY A 191 25.14 10.52 -12.59
N SER A 192 25.08 10.67 -11.26
CA SER A 192 24.76 9.57 -10.35
C SER A 192 23.31 9.09 -10.55
N PRO A 193 23.01 7.80 -10.29
CA PRO A 193 21.65 7.29 -10.35
C PRO A 193 20.77 7.82 -9.21
N ASN A 194 19.47 7.85 -9.44
CA ASN A 194 18.47 8.10 -8.40
C ASN A 194 18.16 6.80 -7.68
N VAL A 195 18.18 6.82 -6.34
CA VAL A 195 18.05 5.62 -5.51
C VAL A 195 16.88 5.78 -4.56
N GLY A 196 16.02 4.77 -4.49
CA GLY A 196 14.84 4.79 -3.64
C GLY A 196 14.23 3.42 -3.42
N LEU A 197 13.12 3.43 -2.71
CA LEU A 197 12.34 2.25 -2.37
C LEU A 197 10.93 2.41 -2.94
N GLN A 198 10.38 1.34 -3.49
CA GLN A 198 8.98 1.28 -3.88
C GLN A 198 8.32 0.08 -3.20
N LEU A 199 7.37 0.36 -2.32
CA LEU A 199 6.60 -0.64 -1.59
C LEU A 199 5.17 -0.66 -2.13
N TRP A 200 4.72 -1.83 -2.57
CA TRP A 200 3.31 -2.04 -2.93
C TRP A 200 2.55 -2.64 -1.77
N VAL A 201 1.43 -2.02 -1.45
CA VAL A 201 0.54 -2.41 -0.34
C VAL A 201 -0.82 -2.74 -0.92
N ASP A 202 -1.35 -3.90 -0.57
CA ASP A 202 -2.67 -4.33 -1.00
C ASP A 202 -3.77 -3.45 -0.41
N LEU A 203 -4.76 -3.10 -1.23
CA LEU A 203 -5.97 -2.43 -0.73
C LEU A 203 -6.97 -3.47 -0.20
N PRO A 204 -7.72 -3.16 0.86
CA PRO A 204 -8.85 -3.97 1.28
C PRO A 204 -9.82 -4.12 0.11
N ALA A 205 -10.42 -5.30 -0.06
CA ALA A 205 -11.31 -5.61 -1.19
C ALA A 205 -12.36 -4.50 -1.43
N LYS A 206 -12.97 -3.99 -0.36
CA LYS A 206 -13.98 -2.91 -0.41
C LYS A 206 -13.46 -1.55 -0.91
N LEU A 207 -12.15 -1.33 -0.91
CA LEU A 207 -11.49 -0.09 -1.36
C LEU A 207 -10.76 -0.25 -2.70
N LYS A 208 -10.68 -1.47 -3.27
CA LYS A 208 -10.02 -1.68 -4.56
C LYS A 208 -10.65 -0.91 -5.73
N ALA A 209 -11.91 -0.50 -5.61
CA ALA A 209 -12.61 0.30 -6.61
C ALA A 209 -12.72 1.80 -6.26
N CYS A 210 -12.01 2.28 -5.23
CA CYS A 210 -12.02 3.70 -4.88
C CYS A 210 -11.38 4.57 -5.96
N GLU A 211 -11.63 5.88 -5.91
CA GLU A 211 -10.93 6.86 -6.73
C GLU A 211 -9.42 6.84 -6.44
N PRO A 212 -8.56 6.99 -7.45
CA PRO A 212 -7.15 7.20 -7.23
C PRO A 212 -6.89 8.44 -6.37
N ARG A 213 -5.85 8.37 -5.55
CA ARG A 213 -5.48 9.45 -4.62
C ARG A 213 -3.97 9.55 -4.47
N TYR A 214 -3.47 10.77 -4.33
CA TYR A 214 -2.07 11.03 -3.96
C TYR A 214 -1.97 11.70 -2.59
N ARG A 215 -0.94 11.32 -1.85
CA ARG A 215 -0.47 12.06 -0.68
C ARG A 215 1.05 12.10 -0.69
N ASP A 216 1.58 13.25 -1.06
CA ASP A 216 3.01 13.55 -0.89
C ASP A 216 3.30 13.82 0.59
N LEU A 217 4.46 13.39 1.05
CA LEU A 217 4.99 13.69 2.38
C LEU A 217 6.43 14.18 2.21
N ARG A 218 6.66 15.47 2.47
CA ARG A 218 8.00 16.06 2.34
C ARG A 218 8.87 15.62 3.51
N ALA A 219 10.18 15.49 3.26
CA ALA A 219 11.17 15.13 4.26
C ALA A 219 11.06 15.99 5.53
N ALA A 220 10.82 17.28 5.36
CA ALA A 220 10.69 18.25 6.45
C ALA A 220 9.40 18.09 7.29
N GLU A 221 8.40 17.38 6.79
CA GLU A 221 7.17 17.07 7.52
C GLU A 221 7.31 15.82 8.39
N ILE A 222 8.35 15.01 8.19
CA ILE A 222 8.53 13.72 8.85
C ILE A 222 9.04 13.92 10.28
N PRO A 223 8.26 13.54 11.31
CA PRO A 223 8.73 13.60 12.68
C PRO A 223 9.92 12.65 12.91
N THR A 224 10.85 13.06 13.76
CA THR A 224 12.02 12.25 14.11
C THR A 224 12.15 12.08 15.62
N VAL A 225 12.79 11.00 16.04
CA VAL A 225 13.14 10.77 17.44
C VAL A 225 14.55 10.18 17.53
N ASP A 226 15.35 10.73 18.44
CA ASP A 226 16.66 10.20 18.82
C ASP A 226 16.55 9.47 20.16
N VAL A 227 17.08 8.25 20.22
CA VAL A 227 17.02 7.39 21.40
C VAL A 227 18.39 6.76 21.68
N ASP A 228 18.51 6.11 22.84
CA ASP A 228 19.75 5.45 23.29
C ASP A 228 20.95 6.41 23.24
N ASP A 229 20.83 7.54 23.96
CA ASP A 229 21.83 8.61 24.00
C ASP A 229 22.22 9.15 22.61
N ALA A 230 21.23 9.30 21.72
CA ALA A 230 21.39 9.77 20.33
C ALA A 230 22.29 8.89 19.43
N LYS A 231 22.44 7.61 19.81
CA LYS A 231 23.03 6.59 18.94
C LYS A 231 22.05 6.04 17.93
N VAL A 232 20.75 6.15 18.18
CA VAL A 232 19.70 5.70 17.29
C VAL A 232 18.86 6.88 16.84
N HIS A 233 18.78 7.08 15.53
CA HIS A 233 17.92 8.07 14.90
C HIS A 233 16.79 7.37 14.15
N VAL A 234 15.54 7.76 14.41
CA VAL A 234 14.35 7.19 13.75
C VAL A 234 13.56 8.31 13.07
N LYS A 235 13.32 8.16 11.77
CA LYS A 235 12.29 8.92 11.05
C LYS A 235 10.97 8.16 11.10
N VAL A 236 9.95 8.78 11.67
CA VAL A 236 8.62 8.18 11.87
C VAL A 236 7.73 8.52 10.66
N ILE A 237 8.01 7.86 9.53
CA ILE A 237 7.31 8.12 8.26
C ILE A 237 5.82 7.79 8.39
N SER A 238 5.50 6.63 8.96
CA SER A 238 4.13 6.18 9.20
C SER A 238 4.10 5.29 10.45
N GLY A 239 3.18 5.54 11.39
CA GLY A 239 3.09 4.82 12.66
C GLY A 239 3.60 5.62 13.85
N GLN A 240 4.30 4.97 14.78
CA GLN A 240 4.82 5.60 16.00
C GLN A 240 6.18 5.03 16.40
N SER A 241 7.05 5.87 16.96
CA SER A 241 8.25 5.43 17.69
C SER A 241 8.46 6.28 18.94
N HIS A 242 8.62 5.63 20.10
CA HIS A 242 9.00 6.27 21.37
C HIS A 242 8.12 7.49 21.73
N GLY A 243 6.81 7.37 21.55
CA GLY A 243 5.84 8.44 21.85
C GLY A 243 5.72 9.53 20.77
N VAL A 244 6.49 9.45 19.69
CA VAL A 244 6.37 10.34 18.52
C VAL A 244 5.53 9.65 17.45
N ASP A 245 4.37 10.23 17.15
CA ASP A 245 3.46 9.78 16.09
C ASP A 245 3.85 10.37 14.73
N SER A 246 3.58 9.64 13.65
CA SER A 246 3.68 10.14 12.29
C SER A 246 2.56 11.14 11.95
N VAL A 247 2.69 11.77 10.77
CA VAL A 247 1.55 12.39 10.09
C VAL A 247 0.48 11.32 9.83
N LYS A 248 -0.80 11.71 9.93
CA LYS A 248 -1.96 10.79 9.78
C LYS A 248 -2.49 10.77 8.35
N GLU A 249 -3.34 9.79 8.05
CA GLU A 249 -4.12 9.69 6.80
C GLU A 249 -3.26 9.59 5.54
N LEU A 250 -2.12 8.90 5.62
CA LEU A 250 -1.21 8.69 4.48
C LEU A 250 -1.75 7.63 3.51
N ALA A 251 -2.13 6.46 4.02
CA ALA A 251 -2.57 5.29 3.25
C ALA A 251 -3.88 4.71 3.79
N TYR A 252 -4.63 3.98 2.98
CA TYR A 252 -5.88 3.34 3.40
C TYR A 252 -5.64 2.04 4.20
N THR A 253 -4.63 1.27 3.81
CA THR A 253 -4.19 0.11 4.59
C THR A 253 -3.22 0.57 5.69
N PRO A 254 -3.43 0.20 6.97
CA PRO A 254 -2.50 0.52 8.04
C PRO A 254 -1.12 -0.05 7.77
N VAL A 255 -0.16 0.84 7.52
CA VAL A 255 1.25 0.51 7.32
C VAL A 255 2.09 1.42 8.20
N TRP A 256 2.93 0.81 9.00
CA TRP A 256 4.03 1.44 9.69
C TRP A 256 5.26 1.36 8.81
N LEU A 257 5.97 2.47 8.71
CA LEU A 257 7.22 2.61 7.97
C LEU A 257 8.12 3.52 8.79
N LEU A 258 9.25 2.99 9.23
CA LEU A 258 10.28 3.72 9.95
C LEU A 258 11.59 3.63 9.18
N ASP A 259 12.33 4.72 9.07
CA ASP A 259 13.71 4.72 8.56
C ASP A 259 14.65 4.94 9.76
N VAL A 260 15.47 3.94 10.04
CA VAL A 260 16.25 3.82 11.26
C VAL A 260 17.73 3.83 10.92
N THR A 261 18.49 4.66 11.63
CA THR A 261 19.96 4.65 11.61
C THR A 261 20.48 4.39 13.00
N ILE A 262 21.38 3.42 13.15
CA ILE A 262 21.98 3.02 14.43
C ILE A 262 23.51 3.15 14.32
N LYS A 263 24.11 4.00 15.14
CA LYS A 263 25.56 4.15 15.28
C LYS A 263 26.16 2.95 16.03
N PRO A 264 27.47 2.68 15.88
CA PRO A 264 28.15 1.65 16.66
C PRO A 264 27.87 1.71 18.16
N GLY A 265 27.52 0.57 18.75
CA GLY A 265 27.16 0.45 20.16
C GLY A 265 25.78 1.01 20.51
N GLY A 266 24.95 1.32 19.52
CA GLY A 266 23.57 1.74 19.68
C GLY A 266 22.59 0.58 19.63
N ARG A 267 21.45 0.74 20.31
CA ARG A 267 20.37 -0.25 20.38
C ARG A 267 18.98 0.39 20.27
N LEU A 268 18.14 -0.20 19.42
CA LEU A 268 16.73 0.13 19.28
C LEU A 268 15.86 -1.00 19.85
N ILE A 269 14.89 -0.64 20.68
CA ILE A 269 13.77 -1.50 21.09
C ILE A 269 12.49 -0.85 20.53
N GLN A 270 11.89 -1.47 19.52
CA GLN A 270 10.76 -0.89 18.79
C GLN A 270 9.51 -1.75 18.92
N ALA A 271 8.48 -1.21 19.57
CA ALA A 271 7.18 -1.84 19.65
C ALA A 271 6.51 -1.86 18.27
N LEU A 272 5.75 -2.91 17.98
CA LEU A 272 4.99 -3.06 16.75
C LEU A 272 3.55 -3.46 17.09
N PRO A 273 2.55 -2.95 16.35
CA PRO A 273 1.17 -3.31 16.60
C PRO A 273 0.94 -4.82 16.60
N GLN A 274 0.08 -5.28 17.50
CA GLN A 274 -0.22 -6.70 17.62
C GLN A 274 -0.92 -7.21 16.36
N GLY A 275 -0.53 -8.39 15.90
CA GLY A 275 -1.11 -8.99 14.70
C GLY A 275 -0.67 -8.32 13.39
N PHE A 276 0.24 -7.34 13.41
CA PHE A 276 0.83 -6.84 12.16
C PHE A 276 1.91 -7.80 11.66
N ASN A 277 1.94 -8.05 10.36
CA ASN A 277 3.10 -8.66 9.72
C ASN A 277 4.21 -7.62 9.64
N ALA A 278 5.46 -8.01 9.89
CA ALA A 278 6.59 -7.07 9.94
C ALA A 278 7.84 -7.62 9.28
N PHE A 279 8.62 -6.73 8.67
CA PHE A 279 9.94 -7.02 8.13
C PHE A 279 10.85 -5.79 8.23
N ALA A 280 12.17 -6.03 8.24
CA ALA A 280 13.17 -4.98 8.05
C ALA A 280 13.91 -5.18 6.73
N TYR A 281 14.36 -4.09 6.11
CA TYR A 281 15.20 -4.14 4.91
C TYR A 281 16.45 -3.27 5.11
N THR A 282 17.62 -3.90 5.10
CA THR A 282 18.91 -3.24 5.39
C THR A 282 19.42 -2.46 4.18
N LEU A 283 19.73 -1.18 4.38
CA LEU A 283 20.17 -0.25 3.33
C LEU A 283 21.69 -0.07 3.31
N SER A 284 22.34 -0.08 4.48
CA SER A 284 23.80 0.04 4.64
C SER A 284 24.23 -0.53 6.00
N GLY A 285 25.52 -0.80 6.15
CA GLY A 285 26.09 -1.37 7.37
C GLY A 285 25.59 -2.78 7.69
N THR A 286 25.88 -3.20 8.92
CA THR A 286 25.42 -4.49 9.47
C THR A 286 24.66 -4.26 10.76
N ALA A 287 23.37 -4.58 10.75
CA ALA A 287 22.53 -4.55 11.94
C ALA A 287 22.41 -5.96 12.52
N ARG A 288 22.33 -6.07 13.84
CA ARG A 288 22.10 -7.33 14.55
C ARG A 288 20.67 -7.35 15.05
N PHE A 289 19.89 -8.33 14.57
CA PHE A 289 18.48 -8.50 14.93
C PHE A 289 18.35 -9.63 15.94
N LEU A 290 17.76 -9.34 17.11
CA LEU A 290 17.53 -10.35 18.14
C LEU A 290 16.58 -11.44 17.62
N ASN A 291 16.91 -12.71 17.89
CA ASN A 291 16.12 -13.84 17.41
C ASN A 291 15.43 -14.60 18.55
N GLY A 292 14.43 -13.99 19.19
CA GLY A 292 13.50 -14.73 20.06
C GLY A 292 14.08 -15.28 21.36
N ALA A 293 15.14 -14.67 21.87
CA ALA A 293 15.97 -15.20 22.94
C ALA A 293 15.41 -15.01 24.36
N VAL A 294 14.49 -14.07 24.54
CA VAL A 294 13.96 -13.66 25.84
C VAL A 294 12.45 -13.51 25.78
N ASP A 295 11.79 -13.76 26.90
CA ASP A 295 10.33 -13.60 27.03
C ASP A 295 9.94 -12.13 27.29
N SER A 296 10.88 -11.32 27.77
CA SER A 296 10.71 -9.89 28.05
C SER A 296 12.01 -9.13 27.77
N ALA A 297 11.90 -7.90 27.27
CA ALA A 297 13.04 -7.03 27.00
C ALA A 297 13.80 -6.62 28.29
N GLU A 298 13.21 -6.78 29.48
CA GLU A 298 13.89 -6.60 30.79
C GLU A 298 15.02 -7.60 31.01
N GLN A 299 14.93 -8.77 30.37
CA GLN A 299 15.95 -9.81 30.46
C GLN A 299 17.14 -9.54 29.53
N LEU A 300 17.07 -8.50 28.69
CA LEU A 300 18.15 -8.18 27.75
C LEU A 300 19.38 -7.66 28.49
N SER A 301 20.49 -8.36 28.29
CA SER A 301 21.83 -7.86 28.55
C SER A 301 22.59 -7.72 27.23
N ASP A 302 23.70 -6.98 27.24
CA ASP A 302 24.56 -6.85 26.08
C ASP A 302 25.06 -8.24 25.61
N ASP A 303 25.39 -9.13 26.55
CA ASP A 303 25.78 -10.52 26.27
C ASP A 303 24.69 -11.31 25.53
N ILE A 304 23.43 -11.18 25.94
CA ILE A 304 22.30 -11.88 25.30
C ILE A 304 22.08 -11.33 23.89
N ILE A 305 22.08 -10.01 23.75
CA ILE A 305 21.90 -9.36 22.45
C ILE A 305 23.02 -9.78 21.51
N GLU A 306 24.27 -9.80 21.97
CA GLU A 306 25.40 -10.17 21.14
C GLU A 306 25.30 -11.63 20.66
N LYS A 307 25.02 -12.57 21.57
CA LYS A 307 25.01 -14.01 21.27
C LYS A 307 23.78 -14.45 20.47
N GLU A 308 22.62 -13.88 20.77
CA GLU A 308 21.33 -14.37 20.26
C GLU A 308 20.76 -13.49 19.14
N SER A 309 21.51 -12.47 18.69
CA SER A 309 21.15 -11.70 17.50
C SER A 309 21.85 -12.23 16.25
N ALA A 310 21.11 -12.26 15.15
CA ALA A 310 21.64 -12.55 13.83
C ALA A 310 22.25 -11.27 13.23
N PRO A 311 23.55 -11.26 12.84
CA PRO A 311 24.12 -10.18 12.06
C PRO A 311 23.58 -10.24 10.62
N VAL A 312 23.04 -9.12 10.15
CA VAL A 312 22.44 -8.99 8.83
C VAL A 312 23.06 -7.79 8.12
N GLY A 313 23.81 -8.09 7.06
CA GLY A 313 24.46 -7.09 6.23
C GLY A 313 23.48 -6.42 5.26
N GLN A 314 24.03 -5.54 4.42
CA GLN A 314 23.30 -4.74 3.43
C GLN A 314 22.40 -5.55 2.48
N TYR A 315 21.28 -4.95 2.06
CA TYR A 315 20.31 -5.43 1.07
C TYR A 315 19.60 -6.74 1.42
N HIS A 316 19.52 -7.07 2.70
CA HIS A 316 18.76 -8.22 3.17
C HIS A 316 17.38 -7.79 3.64
N ASN A 317 16.40 -8.64 3.38
CA ASN A 317 15.12 -8.59 4.05
C ASN A 317 15.16 -9.53 5.25
N VAL A 318 14.71 -9.05 6.40
CA VAL A 318 14.53 -9.81 7.63
C VAL A 318 13.04 -9.87 7.92
N VAL A 319 12.44 -11.04 7.76
CA VAL A 319 11.02 -11.29 8.03
C VAL A 319 10.87 -11.75 9.47
N PHE A 320 9.99 -11.09 10.22
CA PHE A 320 9.71 -11.45 11.60
C PHE A 320 8.47 -12.35 11.69
N GLU A 321 8.45 -13.21 12.70
CA GLU A 321 7.22 -13.87 13.12
C GLU A 321 6.21 -12.83 13.64
N GLN A 322 4.92 -13.15 13.53
CA GLN A 322 3.86 -12.28 14.03
C GLN A 322 3.74 -12.31 15.56
N GLN A 323 4.23 -13.39 16.20
CA GLN A 323 4.24 -13.54 17.65
C GLN A 323 5.33 -12.67 18.29
N GLY A 324 4.93 -11.88 19.28
CA GLY A 324 5.78 -10.90 19.97
C GLY A 324 5.27 -9.47 19.78
N ASP A 325 5.73 -8.57 20.65
CA ASP A 325 5.24 -7.21 20.79
C ASP A 325 6.13 -6.18 20.04
N GLY A 326 7.24 -6.60 19.44
CA GLY A 326 8.15 -5.72 18.70
C GLY A 326 9.48 -6.36 18.39
N ILE A 327 10.49 -5.54 18.06
CA ILE A 327 11.83 -6.02 17.70
C ILE A 327 12.92 -5.33 18.51
N VAL A 328 14.07 -6.00 18.58
CA VAL A 328 15.30 -5.45 19.16
C VAL A 328 16.39 -5.51 18.10
N VAL A 329 17.02 -4.37 17.84
CA VAL A 329 18.09 -4.23 16.85
C VAL A 329 19.26 -3.49 17.47
N SER A 330 20.48 -3.92 17.16
CA SER A 330 21.70 -3.27 17.64
C SER A 330 22.76 -3.20 16.56
N VAL A 331 23.78 -2.37 16.79
CA VAL A 331 25.02 -2.37 16.00
C VAL A 331 26.17 -2.59 16.98
N ALA A 332 27.10 -3.49 16.63
CA ALA A 332 28.24 -3.80 17.47
C ALA A 332 29.07 -2.54 17.76
N ALA A 333 29.64 -2.44 18.96
CA ALA A 333 30.40 -1.26 19.38
C ALA A 333 31.67 -1.03 18.55
N ASP A 334 32.25 -2.11 18.03
CA ASP A 334 33.43 -2.12 17.17
C ASP A 334 33.09 -2.11 15.66
N ALA A 335 31.81 -1.94 15.31
CA ALA A 335 31.40 -1.86 13.91
C ALA A 335 32.08 -0.66 13.20
N PRO A 336 32.53 -0.82 11.95
CA PRO A 336 33.27 0.22 11.24
C PRO A 336 32.39 1.40 10.80
N GLU A 337 31.08 1.20 10.72
CA GLU A 337 30.09 2.19 10.25
C GLU A 337 28.74 1.98 10.94
N GLU A 338 27.86 2.96 10.80
CA GLU A 338 26.45 2.85 11.20
C GLU A 338 25.67 1.89 10.31
N ALA A 339 24.62 1.28 10.85
CA ALA A 339 23.66 0.53 10.05
C ALA A 339 22.40 1.35 9.82
N ARG A 340 21.91 1.37 8.57
CA ARG A 340 20.63 1.97 8.19
C ARG A 340 19.70 0.92 7.63
N PHE A 341 18.45 0.92 8.06
CA PHE A 341 17.42 0.02 7.57
C PHE A 341 16.05 0.67 7.65
N ILE A 342 15.12 0.21 6.80
CA ILE A 342 13.70 0.47 7.02
C ILE A 342 13.09 -0.64 7.87
N LEU A 343 12.19 -0.29 8.78
CA LEU A 343 11.31 -1.22 9.47
C LEU A 343 9.88 -0.99 9.00
N VAL A 344 9.22 -2.04 8.53
CA VAL A 344 7.87 -1.97 7.97
C VAL A 344 6.98 -2.96 8.69
N ALA A 345 5.79 -2.53 9.09
CA ALA A 345 4.76 -3.42 9.64
C ALA A 345 3.39 -3.06 9.09
N GLY A 346 2.53 -4.04 8.83
CA GLY A 346 1.22 -3.78 8.22
C GLY A 346 0.17 -4.77 8.69
N LEU A 347 -1.08 -4.32 8.75
CA LEU A 347 -2.20 -5.18 9.10
C LEU A 347 -2.44 -6.19 7.97
N PRO A 348 -2.25 -7.50 8.20
CA PRO A 348 -2.54 -8.50 7.19
C PRO A 348 -4.02 -8.47 6.84
N LEU A 349 -4.31 -8.54 5.54
CA LEU A 349 -5.67 -8.58 5.04
C LEU A 349 -6.10 -10.04 4.88
N ASP A 350 -7.22 -10.40 5.49
CA ASP A 350 -7.90 -11.68 5.29
C ASP A 350 -8.68 -11.65 3.98
N GLN A 351 -7.95 -11.71 2.86
CA GLN A 351 -8.51 -11.72 1.53
C GLN A 351 -7.61 -12.47 0.55
N LYS A 352 -8.22 -12.98 -0.53
CA LYS A 352 -7.47 -13.58 -1.63
C LYS A 352 -6.72 -12.50 -2.40
N VAL A 353 -5.44 -12.71 -2.68
CA VAL A 353 -4.63 -11.85 -3.54
C VAL A 353 -4.41 -12.55 -4.88
N VAL A 354 -4.89 -11.93 -5.96
CA VAL A 354 -4.63 -12.33 -7.34
C VAL A 354 -3.91 -11.19 -8.03
N GLN A 355 -2.62 -11.40 -8.29
CA GLN A 355 -1.76 -10.42 -8.96
C GLN A 355 -1.41 -10.90 -10.37
N TYR A 356 -1.62 -10.03 -11.35
CA TYR A 356 -1.16 -10.21 -12.72
C TYR A 356 -0.54 -8.90 -13.22
N GLY A 357 0.80 -8.86 -13.26
CA GLY A 357 1.56 -7.65 -13.55
C GLY A 357 1.14 -6.49 -12.63
N PRO A 358 0.65 -5.37 -13.19
CA PRO A 358 0.24 -4.19 -12.42
C PRO A 358 -1.15 -4.28 -11.76
N PHE A 359 -1.91 -5.34 -12.00
CA PHE A 359 -3.28 -5.47 -11.50
C PHE A 359 -3.32 -6.42 -10.31
N VAL A 360 -3.83 -5.93 -9.17
CA VAL A 360 -3.91 -6.68 -7.92
C VAL A 360 -5.35 -6.66 -7.43
N VAL A 361 -6.03 -7.78 -7.61
CA VAL A 361 -7.46 -7.95 -7.36
C VAL A 361 -7.72 -9.22 -6.55
N ASN A 362 -8.97 -9.60 -6.32
CA ASN A 362 -9.32 -10.73 -5.45
C ASN A 362 -9.73 -12.01 -6.22
N SER A 363 -9.95 -11.95 -7.54
CA SER A 363 -10.30 -13.11 -8.38
C SER A 363 -9.62 -13.10 -9.76
N GLN A 364 -9.66 -14.24 -10.49
CA GLN A 364 -9.10 -14.30 -11.85
C GLN A 364 -10.00 -13.54 -12.83
N GLU A 365 -11.31 -13.59 -12.62
CA GLU A 365 -12.33 -12.86 -13.37
C GLU A 365 -12.09 -11.35 -13.28
N GLU A 366 -11.74 -10.84 -12.10
CA GLU A 366 -11.38 -9.44 -11.91
C GLU A 366 -10.08 -9.05 -12.63
N VAL A 367 -9.12 -9.97 -12.79
CA VAL A 367 -7.91 -9.70 -13.59
C VAL A 367 -8.28 -9.54 -15.06
N TYR A 368 -9.11 -10.45 -15.60
CA TYR A 368 -9.60 -10.32 -16.97
C TYR A 368 -10.37 -9.02 -17.17
N GLN A 369 -11.22 -8.64 -16.21
CA GLN A 369 -11.93 -7.36 -16.23
C GLN A 369 -10.97 -6.17 -16.20
N ALA A 370 -9.91 -6.20 -15.38
CA ALA A 370 -8.91 -5.14 -15.31
C ALA A 370 -8.15 -4.93 -16.62
N MET A 371 -7.75 -6.03 -17.27
CA MET A 371 -7.10 -5.96 -18.58
C MET A 371 -8.06 -5.41 -19.65
N MET A 372 -9.33 -5.85 -19.64
CA MET A 372 -10.35 -5.36 -20.56
C MET A 372 -10.62 -3.86 -20.35
N ASP A 373 -10.82 -3.44 -19.10
CA ASP A 373 -11.03 -2.03 -18.73
C ASP A 373 -9.87 -1.13 -19.16
N TYR A 374 -8.63 -1.58 -18.95
CA TYR A 374 -7.44 -0.86 -19.41
C TYR A 374 -7.41 -0.74 -20.95
N SER A 375 -7.57 -1.86 -21.66
CA SER A 375 -7.51 -1.87 -23.14
C SER A 375 -8.66 -1.12 -23.83
N THR A 376 -9.82 -1.06 -23.18
CA THR A 376 -11.02 -0.39 -23.72
C THR A 376 -11.24 1.01 -23.14
N HIS A 377 -10.38 1.45 -22.21
CA HIS A 377 -10.45 2.73 -21.52
C HIS A 377 -11.78 2.94 -20.78
N THR A 378 -12.17 1.99 -19.93
CA THR A 378 -13.42 2.03 -19.16
C THR A 378 -13.20 1.78 -17.68
N ASN A 379 -14.21 2.09 -16.85
CA ASN A 379 -14.31 1.74 -15.43
C ASN A 379 -13.07 2.14 -14.60
N GLY A 380 -12.60 3.37 -14.80
CA GLY A 380 -11.42 3.93 -14.13
C GLY A 380 -10.26 4.25 -15.06
N PHE A 381 -10.22 3.69 -16.26
CA PHE A 381 -9.19 3.96 -17.26
C PHE A 381 -9.64 4.88 -18.40
N GLU A 382 -10.76 5.60 -18.26
CA GLU A 382 -11.29 6.50 -19.30
C GLU A 382 -10.26 7.55 -19.74
N ARG A 383 -9.45 8.03 -18.80
CA ARG A 383 -8.41 9.04 -19.04
C ARG A 383 -7.13 8.48 -19.65
N ALA A 384 -6.97 7.16 -19.72
CA ALA A 384 -5.82 6.55 -20.38
C ALA A 384 -5.93 6.68 -21.91
N LYS A 385 -7.13 6.93 -22.44
CA LYS A 385 -7.36 7.08 -23.88
C LYS A 385 -6.60 8.32 -24.37
N ASP A 386 -5.67 8.10 -25.29
CA ASP A 386 -4.83 9.13 -25.92
C ASP A 386 -3.95 9.92 -24.93
N TRP A 387 -3.83 9.48 -23.68
CA TRP A 387 -2.93 10.09 -22.70
C TRP A 387 -1.53 9.56 -22.89
N GLN A 388 -0.57 10.47 -22.77
CA GLN A 388 0.85 10.20 -22.77
C GLN A 388 1.50 11.17 -21.79
N SER A 389 2.35 10.70 -20.88
CA SER A 389 3.08 11.61 -20.01
C SER A 389 4.08 12.45 -20.81
N GLU A 390 4.35 13.68 -20.35
CA GLU A 390 5.43 14.49 -20.93
C GLU A 390 6.80 13.91 -20.54
N ILE A 391 6.93 13.43 -19.30
CA ILE A 391 8.20 12.92 -18.76
C ILE A 391 8.63 11.58 -19.38
N GLY A 392 7.67 10.73 -19.75
CA GLY A 392 7.91 9.41 -20.35
C GLY A 392 8.31 9.44 -21.81
N LYS A 393 8.06 10.55 -22.53
CA LYS A 393 8.44 10.73 -23.95
C LYS A 393 9.92 10.57 -24.22
N SER A 394 10.77 10.80 -23.22
CA SER A 394 12.22 10.64 -23.34
C SER A 394 12.67 9.19 -23.58
N MET A 395 11.79 8.20 -23.37
CA MET A 395 12.07 6.76 -23.51
C MET A 395 11.38 6.10 -24.71
N MET A 396 10.57 6.85 -25.46
CA MET A 396 9.88 6.38 -26.68
C MET A 396 10.68 6.79 -27.91
#